data_AF-A0A1E7JEJ9-F1
#
_entry.id   AF-A0A1E7JEJ9-F1
#
_cell.length_a   1.000
_cell.length_b   1.000
_cell.length_c   1.000
_cell.angle_alpha   90.00
_cell.angle_beta   90.00
_cell.angle_gamma   90.00
#
_symmetry.space_group_name_H-M   'P 1'
#
loop_
_entity.id
_entity.type
_entity.pdbx_description
1 polymer ?
#
loop_
_entity_poly.entity_id
_entity_poly.type
_entity_poly.pdbx_seq_one_letter_code
_entity_poly.pdbx_strand_id
1 'polypeptide(L)'
;MREEETLQIFFSETEELLKLAEESLLALESTPESESDIDQLFRSVHTLKSGAAMVGYTSISEYAHDLEGLLERLKSRKLAVTSSLITFLLTSIDFIRSMVDGVHRGEAEAAPEILDQQKDQVKRYLGVDAIGSHEEEPEPLVKEGPKEPAQKSRFFKICLKFRKDLFYSGQDPLLILLGLSE
;
A
#
# COMPACT_ATOMS: atom_id res chain seq x y z
N MET A 1 -20.73 -10.80 -20.92
CA MET A 1 -20.24 -9.42 -20.79
C MET A 1 -19.19 -9.24 -21.87
N ARG A 2 -19.28 -8.23 -22.73
CA ARG A 2 -18.28 -8.03 -23.80
C ARG A 2 -17.02 -7.45 -23.15
N GLU A 3 -15.84 -7.99 -23.43
CA GLU A 3 -14.57 -7.54 -22.82
C GLU A 3 -14.38 -6.01 -22.93
N GLU A 4 -14.77 -5.43 -24.06
CA GLU A 4 -14.80 -3.98 -24.30
C GLU A 4 -15.66 -3.21 -23.29
N GLU A 5 -16.83 -3.72 -22.93
CA GLU A 5 -17.74 -3.08 -21.97
C GLU A 5 -17.14 -3.07 -20.57
N THR A 6 -16.45 -4.14 -20.18
CA THR A 6 -15.72 -4.22 -18.91
C THR A 6 -14.57 -3.21 -18.85
N LEU A 7 -13.83 -3.04 -19.96
CA LEU A 7 -12.75 -2.05 -20.04
C LEU A 7 -13.26 -0.61 -19.95
N GLN A 8 -14.34 -0.28 -20.65
CA GLN A 8 -14.93 1.06 -20.59
C GLN A 8 -15.43 1.41 -19.18
N ILE A 9 -16.04 0.46 -18.47
CA ILE A 9 -16.42 0.62 -17.07
C ILE A 9 -15.17 0.86 -16.22
N PHE A 10 -14.13 0.03 -16.37
CA PHE A 10 -12.87 0.18 -15.64
C PHE A 10 -12.25 1.57 -15.84
N PHE A 11 -12.18 2.08 -17.08
CA PHE A 11 -11.62 3.40 -17.35
C PHE A 11 -12.43 4.53 -16.69
N SER A 12 -13.76 4.47 -16.79
CA SER A 12 -14.64 5.46 -16.15
C SER A 12 -14.50 5.44 -14.63
N GLU A 13 -14.51 4.25 -14.01
CA GLU A 13 -14.35 4.10 -12.56
C GLU A 13 -12.97 4.56 -12.09
N THR A 14 -11.93 4.25 -12.86
CA THR A 14 -10.55 4.61 -12.51
C THR A 14 -10.37 6.12 -12.49
N GLU A 15 -10.92 6.85 -13.46
CA GLU A 15 -10.87 8.32 -13.48
C GLU A 15 -11.56 8.94 -12.24
N GLU A 16 -12.72 8.40 -11.85
CA GLU A 16 -13.41 8.83 -10.63
C GLU A 16 -12.58 8.53 -9.37
N LEU A 17 -11.98 7.34 -9.27
CA LEU A 17 -11.14 6.94 -8.14
C LEU A 17 -9.88 7.81 -8.01
N LEU A 18 -9.21 8.12 -9.13
CA LEU A 18 -8.03 8.97 -9.16
C LEU A 18 -8.37 10.40 -8.73
N LYS A 19 -9.51 10.92 -9.19
CA LYS A 19 -10.00 12.23 -8.76
C LYS A 19 -10.30 12.27 -7.26
N LEU A 20 -10.98 11.26 -6.72
CA LEU A 20 -11.25 11.17 -5.28
C LEU A 20 -9.95 11.06 -4.47
N ALA A 21 -8.97 10.31 -4.95
CA ALA A 21 -7.66 10.20 -4.30
C ALA A 21 -6.93 11.56 -4.27
N GLU A 22 -6.96 12.30 -5.37
CA GLU A 22 -6.39 13.64 -5.47
C GLU A 22 -7.08 14.64 -4.52
N GLU A 23 -8.41 14.64 -4.47
CA GLU A 23 -9.19 15.47 -3.56
C GLU A 23 -8.85 15.17 -2.08
N SER A 24 -8.76 13.89 -1.70
CA SER A 24 -8.34 13.49 -0.34
C SER A 24 -6.90 13.92 -0.02
N LEU A 25 -5.97 13.84 -0.99
CA LEU A 25 -4.59 14.29 -0.79
C LEU A 25 -4.49 15.81 -0.57
N LEU A 26 -5.26 16.60 -1.32
CA LEU A 26 -5.32 18.05 -1.16
C LEU A 26 -5.97 18.44 0.19
N ALA A 27 -6.99 17.71 0.63
CA ALA A 27 -7.59 17.89 1.95
C ALA A 27 -6.58 17.63 3.08
N LEU A 28 -5.77 16.57 2.94
CA LEU A 28 -4.71 16.22 3.89
C LEU A 28 -3.58 17.25 3.98
N GLU A 29 -3.39 18.09 2.96
CA GLU A 29 -2.43 19.21 3.05
C GLU A 29 -2.85 20.25 4.09
N SER A 30 -4.16 20.48 4.20
CA SER A 30 -4.74 21.40 5.19
C SER A 30 -5.01 20.72 6.53
N THR A 31 -5.42 19.45 6.51
CA THR A 31 -5.79 18.68 7.71
C THR A 31 -5.06 17.32 7.75
N PRO A 32 -3.76 17.30 8.08
CA PRO A 32 -2.92 16.09 7.98
C PRO A 32 -3.37 14.92 8.87
N GLU A 33 -4.16 15.18 9.92
CA GLU A 33 -4.62 14.16 10.86
C GLU A 33 -5.99 13.55 10.51
N SER A 34 -6.63 14.01 9.42
CA SER A 34 -7.97 13.61 9.01
C SER A 34 -8.05 12.13 8.65
N GLU A 35 -8.63 11.32 9.54
CA GLU A 35 -8.80 9.88 9.33
C GLU A 35 -9.74 9.57 8.17
N SER A 36 -10.77 10.40 7.97
CA SER A 36 -11.70 10.22 6.86
C SER A 36 -11.03 10.36 5.50
N ASP A 37 -10.14 11.35 5.35
CA ASP A 37 -9.44 11.58 4.09
C ASP A 37 -8.38 10.49 3.83
N ILE A 38 -7.68 10.03 4.88
CA ILE A 38 -6.77 8.88 4.78
C ILE A 38 -7.53 7.61 4.37
N ASP A 39 -8.68 7.34 5.00
CA ASP A 39 -9.50 6.16 4.69
C ASP A 39 -10.07 6.21 3.27
N GLN A 40 -10.50 7.38 2.81
CA GLN A 40 -11.00 7.56 1.45
C GLN A 40 -9.89 7.34 0.43
N LEU A 41 -8.72 7.94 0.64
CA LEU A 41 -7.54 7.75 -0.20
C LEU A 41 -7.14 6.26 -0.29
N PHE A 42 -7.10 5.56 0.86
CA PHE A 42 -6.79 4.14 0.90
C PHE A 42 -7.80 3.30 0.10
N ARG A 43 -9.10 3.56 0.27
CA ARG A 43 -10.16 2.83 -0.46
C ARG A 43 -10.11 3.08 -1.97
N SER A 44 -9.81 4.32 -2.39
CA SER A 44 -9.67 4.65 -3.80
C SER A 44 -8.55 3.83 -4.44
N VAL A 45 -7.37 3.81 -3.82
CA VAL A 45 -6.21 3.05 -4.31
C VAL A 45 -6.44 1.53 -4.24
N HIS A 46 -7.07 1.02 -3.18
CA HIS A 46 -7.41 -0.40 -3.05
C HIS A 46 -8.39 -0.88 -4.14
N THR A 47 -9.39 -0.05 -4.45
CA THR A 47 -10.38 -0.34 -5.49
C THR A 47 -9.72 -0.30 -6.86
N LEU A 48 -8.86 0.70 -7.12
CA LEU A 48 -8.09 0.82 -8.37
C LEU A 48 -7.18 -0.40 -8.59
N LYS A 49 -6.44 -0.84 -7.57
CA LYS A 49 -5.61 -2.05 -7.62
C LYS A 49 -6.42 -3.27 -8.07
N SER A 50 -7.58 -3.46 -7.45
CA SER A 50 -8.45 -4.61 -7.70
C SER A 50 -9.09 -4.55 -9.08
N GLY A 51 -9.52 -3.35 -9.51
CA GLY A 51 -10.03 -3.10 -10.86
C GLY A 51 -8.99 -3.41 -11.92
N ALA A 52 -7.77 -2.91 -11.76
CA ALA A 52 -6.66 -3.14 -12.68
C ALA A 52 -6.30 -4.63 -12.79
N ALA A 53 -6.27 -5.35 -11.67
CA ALA A 53 -6.06 -6.80 -11.66
C ALA A 53 -7.18 -7.56 -12.40
N MET A 54 -8.44 -7.13 -12.23
CA MET A 54 -9.60 -7.77 -12.87
C MET A 54 -9.56 -7.66 -14.40
N VAL A 55 -9.04 -6.55 -14.93
CA VAL A 55 -8.89 -6.34 -16.39
C VAL A 55 -7.53 -6.74 -16.94
N GLY A 56 -6.62 -7.23 -16.10
CA GLY A 56 -5.31 -7.74 -16.50
C GLY A 56 -4.18 -6.70 -16.64
N TYR A 57 -4.40 -5.45 -16.23
CA TYR A 57 -3.36 -4.41 -16.19
C TYR A 57 -2.46 -4.59 -14.97
N THR A 58 -1.44 -5.42 -15.15
CA THR A 58 -0.63 -5.96 -14.05
C THR A 58 0.34 -4.91 -13.49
N SER A 59 0.92 -4.07 -14.35
CA SER A 59 1.85 -3.01 -13.92
C SER A 59 1.13 -1.94 -13.11
N ILE A 60 -0.08 -1.56 -13.55
CA ILE A 60 -0.95 -0.62 -12.82
C ILE A 60 -1.32 -1.21 -11.46
N SER A 61 -1.74 -2.49 -11.42
CA SER A 61 -2.12 -3.17 -10.17
C SER A 61 -0.95 -3.28 -9.20
N GLU A 62 0.23 -3.65 -9.67
CA GLU A 62 1.45 -3.74 -8.85
C GLU A 62 1.86 -2.38 -8.28
N TYR A 63 1.83 -1.32 -9.09
CA TYR A 63 2.17 0.02 -8.60
C TYR A 63 1.15 0.52 -7.58
N ALA A 64 -0.14 0.29 -7.81
CA ALA A 64 -1.19 0.62 -6.85
C ALA A 64 -1.05 -0.17 -5.53
N HIS A 65 -0.60 -1.42 -5.59
CA HIS A 65 -0.30 -2.23 -4.41
C HIS A 65 0.88 -1.65 -3.60
N ASP A 66 1.95 -1.20 -4.26
CA ASP A 66 3.07 -0.54 -3.57
C ASP A 66 2.61 0.76 -2.86
N LEU A 67 1.75 1.55 -3.51
CA LEU A 67 1.13 2.73 -2.89
C LEU A 67 0.22 2.37 -1.72
N GLU A 68 -0.57 1.31 -1.84
CA GLU A 68 -1.41 0.80 -0.76
C GLU A 68 -0.58 0.47 0.49
N GLY A 69 0.59 -0.16 0.32
CA GLY A 69 1.52 -0.43 1.41
C GLY A 69 2.02 0.84 2.11
N LEU A 70 2.21 1.93 1.36
CA LEU A 70 2.55 3.24 1.91
C LEU A 70 1.36 3.83 2.67
N LEU A 71 0.16 3.82 2.09
CA LEU A 71 -1.07 4.32 2.69
C LEU A 71 -1.48 3.57 3.97
N GLU A 72 -1.20 2.27 4.04
CA GLU A 72 -1.40 1.47 5.25
C GLU A 72 -0.54 2.00 6.43
N ARG A 73 0.66 2.51 6.15
CA ARG A 73 1.52 3.13 7.18
C ARG A 73 1.00 4.49 7.63
N LEU A 74 0.45 5.29 6.72
CA LEU A 74 -0.24 6.54 7.09
C LEU A 74 -1.44 6.22 7.99
N LYS A 75 -2.26 5.26 7.59
CA LYS A 75 -3.45 4.82 8.32
C LYS A 75 -3.12 4.28 9.71
N SER A 76 -2.07 3.48 9.83
CA SER A 76 -1.57 2.98 11.12
C SER A 76 -0.77 4.00 11.93
N ARG A 77 -0.70 5.26 11.48
CA ARG A 77 0.07 6.37 12.11
C ARG A 77 1.58 6.08 12.25
N LYS A 78 2.11 5.11 11.51
CA LYS A 78 3.54 4.78 11.46
C LYS A 78 4.32 5.70 10.52
N LEU A 79 3.62 6.43 9.66
CA LEU A 79 4.19 7.46 8.81
C LEU A 79 3.40 8.77 8.97
N ALA A 80 4.10 9.86 9.25
CA ALA A 80 3.49 11.18 9.36
C ALA A 80 3.15 11.74 7.97
N VAL A 81 1.99 12.41 7.88
CA VAL A 81 1.61 13.16 6.69
C VAL A 81 2.47 14.43 6.62
N THR A 82 3.31 14.53 5.59
CA THR A 82 4.17 15.69 5.34
C THR A 82 3.89 16.23 3.95
N SER A 83 4.16 17.52 3.70
CA SER A 83 4.01 18.10 2.35
C SER A 83 4.81 17.33 1.31
N SER A 84 6.02 16.86 1.65
CA SER A 84 6.85 16.06 0.74
C SER A 84 6.21 14.70 0.36
N LEU A 85 5.50 14.08 1.30
CA LEU A 85 4.77 12.84 1.07
C LEU A 85 3.53 13.08 0.23
N ILE A 86 2.78 14.16 0.50
CA ILE A 86 1.61 14.54 -0.29
C ILE A 86 2.02 14.81 -1.75
N THR A 87 3.06 15.61 -1.99
CA THR A 87 3.57 15.87 -3.35
C THR A 87 3.96 14.58 -4.06
N PHE A 88 4.61 13.65 -3.36
CA PHE A 88 4.98 12.35 -3.93
C PHE A 88 3.74 11.51 -4.27
N LEU A 89 2.75 11.44 -3.39
CA LEU A 89 1.51 10.71 -3.62
C LEU A 89 0.74 11.31 -4.80
N LEU A 90 0.64 12.64 -4.91
CA LEU A 90 0.04 13.32 -6.07
C LEU A 90 0.76 12.95 -7.38
N THR A 91 2.08 13.00 -7.39
CA THR A 91 2.90 12.57 -8.55
C THR A 91 2.66 11.09 -8.90
N SER A 92 2.40 10.26 -7.89
CA SER A 92 2.09 8.83 -8.08
C SER A 92 0.70 8.61 -8.67
N ILE A 93 -0.30 9.40 -8.26
CA ILE A 93 -1.64 9.42 -8.86
C ILE A 93 -1.55 9.86 -10.32
N ASP A 94 -0.78 10.90 -10.62
CA ASP A 94 -0.53 11.35 -12.00
C ASP A 94 0.16 10.28 -12.85
N PHE A 95 1.11 9.54 -12.27
CA PHE A 95 1.75 8.42 -12.97
C PHE A 95 0.74 7.31 -13.29
N ILE A 96 -0.14 6.94 -12.35
CA ILE A 96 -1.22 5.98 -12.62
C ILE A 96 -2.13 6.47 -13.74
N ARG A 97 -2.55 7.74 -13.69
CA ARG A 97 -3.37 8.37 -14.74
C ARG A 97 -2.70 8.24 -16.11
N SER A 98 -1.40 8.53 -16.19
CA SER A 98 -0.63 8.37 -17.42
C SER A 98 -0.57 6.92 -17.93
N MET A 99 -0.44 5.93 -17.04
CA MET A 99 -0.46 4.52 -17.43
C MET A 99 -1.83 4.11 -17.98
N VAL A 100 -2.90 4.53 -17.31
CA VAL A 100 -4.29 4.29 -17.71
C VAL A 100 -4.60 4.92 -19.07
N ASP A 101 -4.19 6.17 -19.27
CA ASP A 101 -4.35 6.88 -20.55
C ASP A 101 -3.57 6.19 -21.67
N GLY A 102 -2.38 5.67 -21.38
CA GLY A 102 -1.57 4.88 -22.31
C GLY A 102 -2.31 3.64 -22.79
N VAL A 103 -2.77 2.80 -21.86
CA VAL A 103 -3.51 1.58 -22.23
C VAL A 103 -4.85 1.89 -22.91
N HIS A 104 -5.51 3.00 -22.56
CA HIS A 104 -6.73 3.44 -23.24
C HIS A 104 -6.48 3.78 -24.73
N ARG A 105 -5.28 4.26 -25.07
CA ARG A 105 -4.83 4.48 -26.45
C ARG A 105 -4.28 3.22 -27.15
N GLY A 106 -4.24 2.08 -26.46
CA GLY A 106 -3.64 0.85 -26.96
C GLY A 106 -2.12 0.81 -26.87
N GLU A 107 -1.52 1.63 -26.02
CA GLU A 107 -0.09 1.62 -25.71
C GLU A 107 0.22 0.63 -24.56
N ALA A 108 1.51 0.38 -24.29
CA ALA A 108 1.91 -0.40 -23.13
C ALA A 108 1.65 0.38 -21.82
N GLU A 109 1.41 -0.34 -20.71
CA GLU A 109 1.12 0.25 -19.39
C GLU A 109 2.21 1.24 -18.94
N ALA A 110 3.47 0.83 -19.00
CA ALA A 110 4.63 1.67 -18.74
C ALA A 110 5.89 1.05 -19.34
N ALA A 111 6.92 1.86 -19.59
CA ALA A 111 8.25 1.32 -19.82
C ALA A 111 8.79 0.70 -18.51
N PRO A 112 9.36 -0.52 -18.54
CA PRO A 112 9.82 -1.20 -17.33
C PRO A 112 10.76 -0.36 -16.47
N GLU A 113 11.66 0.40 -17.11
CA GLU A 113 12.63 1.24 -16.41
C GLU A 113 11.97 2.38 -15.64
N ILE A 114 10.89 2.95 -16.18
CA ILE A 114 10.13 4.02 -15.53
C ILE A 114 9.34 3.44 -14.34
N LEU A 115 8.71 2.29 -14.53
CA LEU A 115 7.98 1.61 -13.47
C LEU A 115 8.90 1.26 -12.30
N ASP A 116 10.06 0.67 -12.57
CA ASP A 116 11.05 0.35 -11.53
C ASP A 116 11.53 1.60 -10.78
N GLN A 117 11.79 2.69 -11.50
CA GLN A 117 12.17 3.97 -10.89
C GLN A 117 11.08 4.48 -9.92
N GLN A 118 9.80 4.39 -10.31
CA GLN A 118 8.69 4.81 -9.45
C GLN A 118 8.54 3.88 -8.23
N LYS A 119 8.61 2.56 -8.43
CA LYS A 119 8.58 1.58 -7.33
C LYS A 119 9.71 1.81 -6.34
N ASP A 120 10.90 2.17 -6.80
CA ASP A 120 12.02 2.52 -5.94
C ASP A 120 11.80 3.80 -5.13
N GLN A 121 11.07 4.78 -5.66
CA GLN A 121 10.67 5.96 -4.88
C GLN A 121 9.69 5.57 -3.77
N VAL A 122 8.70 4.73 -4.04
CA VAL A 122 7.77 4.21 -3.01
C VAL A 122 8.55 3.49 -1.90
N LYS A 123 9.48 2.61 -2.27
CA LYS A 123 10.35 1.90 -1.31
C LYS A 123 11.17 2.85 -0.44
N ARG A 124 11.58 4.02 -0.93
CA ARG A 124 12.29 5.01 -0.10
C ARG A 124 11.39 5.51 1.02
N TYR A 125 10.13 5.83 0.74
CA TYR A 125 9.16 6.24 1.76
C TYR A 125 8.81 5.10 2.73
N LEU A 126 8.73 3.86 2.24
CA LEU A 126 8.60 2.66 3.08
C LEU A 126 9.87 2.36 3.90
N GLY A 127 11.04 2.77 3.41
CA GLY A 127 12.32 2.63 4.10
C GLY A 127 12.55 3.68 5.19
N VAL A 128 11.66 4.67 5.36
CA VAL A 128 11.77 5.73 6.39
C VAL A 128 11.50 5.21 7.82
N ASP A 129 11.37 3.89 8.02
CA ASP A 129 11.37 3.22 9.34
C ASP A 129 12.68 3.38 10.16
N ALA A 130 13.56 4.34 9.84
CA ALA A 130 14.81 4.57 10.57
C ALA A 130 15.03 6.01 11.07
N ILE A 131 14.21 7.01 10.73
CA ILE A 131 14.40 8.38 11.26
C ILE A 131 13.03 9.03 11.50
N GLY A 132 12.47 8.74 12.67
CA GLY A 132 11.19 9.28 13.15
C GLY A 132 10.95 8.90 14.60
N SER A 133 11.94 9.14 15.45
CA SER A 133 11.88 9.01 16.90
C SER A 133 10.86 9.97 17.51
N HIS A 134 9.77 9.43 18.05
CA HIS A 134 9.25 9.80 19.38
C HIS A 134 8.17 8.81 19.83
N GLU A 135 8.60 7.72 20.45
CA GLU A 135 7.94 7.20 21.67
C GLU A 135 9.07 6.90 22.67
N GLU A 136 9.33 7.86 23.55
CA GLU A 136 9.94 7.59 24.85
C GLU A 136 8.91 6.80 25.66
N GLU A 137 9.02 5.47 25.61
CA GLU A 137 8.51 4.60 26.66
C GLU A 137 9.52 4.65 27.83
N PRO A 138 9.11 4.91 29.09
CA PRO A 138 10.05 5.14 30.18
C PRO A 138 10.87 3.88 30.50
N GLU A 139 12.17 4.08 30.71
CA GLU A 139 13.22 3.08 30.91
C GLU A 139 12.88 1.93 31.88
N PRO A 140 13.30 0.68 31.58
CA PRO A 140 13.47 -0.36 32.58
C PRO A 140 14.84 -0.23 33.27
N LEU A 141 14.83 -0.31 34.60
CA LEU A 141 16.01 -0.31 35.47
C LEU A 141 17.05 -1.39 35.10
N VAL A 142 18.27 -0.92 34.90
CA VAL A 142 19.54 -1.62 34.68
C VAL A 142 19.78 -2.82 35.60
N LYS A 143 20.28 -3.95 35.05
CA LYS A 143 21.39 -4.74 35.62
C LYS A 143 22.25 -5.36 34.51
N GLU A 144 23.50 -4.90 34.41
CA GLU A 144 24.53 -5.45 33.51
C GLU A 144 25.09 -6.80 34.00
N GLY A 145 25.42 -7.66 33.04
CA GLY A 145 26.25 -8.87 33.17
C GLY A 145 26.91 -9.20 31.82
N PRO A 146 28.06 -9.91 31.76
CA PRO A 146 29.10 -9.68 30.75
C PRO A 146 28.86 -10.31 29.37
N LYS A 147 29.51 -9.70 28.36
CA LYS A 147 29.50 -9.98 26.91
C LYS A 147 29.97 -11.38 26.50
N GLU A 148 29.31 -11.96 25.48
CA GLU A 148 29.93 -12.74 24.38
C GLU A 148 29.11 -12.60 23.08
N PRO A 149 29.71 -12.70 21.87
CA PRO A 149 29.10 -12.23 20.64
C PRO A 149 28.31 -13.36 19.96
N ALA A 150 27.02 -13.13 19.73
CA ALA A 150 26.23 -13.99 18.85
C ALA A 150 25.29 -13.12 18.03
N GLN A 151 25.38 -13.28 16.71
CA GLN A 151 24.50 -12.68 15.71
C GLN A 151 23.06 -13.06 16.05
N LYS A 152 22.30 -12.15 16.68
CA LYS A 152 20.97 -12.45 17.20
C LYS A 152 19.96 -12.43 16.07
N SER A 153 19.66 -13.61 15.51
CA SER A 153 18.41 -13.83 14.81
C SER A 153 17.26 -13.61 15.81
N ARG A 154 16.40 -12.61 15.57
CA ARG A 154 15.16 -12.43 16.33
C ARG A 154 14.16 -13.47 15.83
N PHE A 155 13.71 -14.35 16.72
CA PHE A 155 12.61 -15.27 16.46
C PHE A 155 11.33 -14.71 17.07
N PHE A 156 10.22 -14.79 16.33
CA PHE A 156 8.90 -14.42 16.80
C PHE A 156 8.05 -15.69 16.97
N LYS A 157 7.34 -15.80 18.09
CA LYS A 157 6.35 -16.86 18.28
C LYS A 157 4.98 -16.34 17.83
N ILE A 158 4.54 -16.76 16.66
CA ILE A 158 3.21 -16.45 16.14
C ILE A 158 2.26 -17.57 16.58
N CYS A 159 1.12 -17.21 17.18
CA CYS A 159 0.10 -18.16 17.61
C CYS A 159 -1.20 -17.87 16.87
N LEU A 160 -1.62 -18.79 16.01
CA LEU A 160 -2.90 -18.73 15.31
C LEU A 160 -3.93 -19.55 16.06
N LYS A 161 -5.08 -18.94 16.37
CA LYS A 161 -6.21 -19.63 17.01
C LYS A 161 -7.42 -19.62 16.09
N PHE A 162 -7.75 -20.77 15.56
CA PHE A 162 -8.91 -20.95 14.68
C PHE A 162 -10.19 -21.17 15.50
N ARG A 163 -11.30 -20.65 14.99
CA ARG A 163 -12.62 -20.93 15.55
C ARG A 163 -13.04 -22.37 15.25
N LYS A 164 -13.89 -22.95 16.09
CA LYS A 164 -14.36 -24.34 15.94
C LYS A 164 -15.21 -24.57 14.68
N ASP A 165 -15.78 -23.51 14.13
CA ASP A 165 -16.67 -23.54 12.98
C ASP A 165 -16.00 -23.14 11.65
N LEU A 166 -14.67 -23.00 11.65
CA LEU A 166 -13.88 -22.52 10.51
C LEU A 166 -14.20 -23.25 9.19
N PHE A 167 -14.35 -24.58 9.25
CA PHE A 167 -14.65 -25.42 8.09
C PHE A 167 -16.08 -25.22 7.54
N TYR A 168 -17.01 -24.72 8.34
CA TYR A 168 -18.37 -24.43 7.90
C TYR A 168 -18.48 -23.10 7.15
N SER A 169 -17.53 -22.18 7.38
CA SER A 169 -17.43 -20.89 6.68
C SER A 169 -16.54 -20.93 5.42
N GLY A 170 -16.08 -22.12 5.00
CA GLY A 170 -15.25 -22.27 3.80
C GLY A 170 -13.82 -21.71 3.94
N GLN A 171 -13.35 -21.44 5.16
CA GLN A 171 -11.99 -20.98 5.41
C GLN A 171 -11.07 -22.20 5.61
N ASP A 172 -10.13 -22.42 4.70
CA ASP A 172 -9.14 -23.49 4.82
C ASP A 172 -7.88 -23.00 5.56
N PRO A 173 -7.61 -23.46 6.80
CA PRO A 173 -6.44 -23.04 7.55
C PRO A 173 -5.11 -23.48 6.90
N LEU A 174 -5.11 -24.46 5.99
CA LEU A 174 -3.92 -24.86 5.25
C LEU A 174 -3.44 -23.76 4.31
N LEU A 175 -4.35 -23.01 3.67
CA LEU A 175 -3.99 -21.88 2.80
C LEU A 175 -3.25 -20.79 3.58
N ILE A 176 -3.68 -20.53 4.81
CA ILE A 176 -3.04 -19.54 5.70
C ILE A 176 -1.63 -20.00 6.10
N LEU A 177 -1.44 -21.30 6.34
CA LEU A 177 -0.13 -21.86 6.69
C LEU A 177 0.82 -21.93 5.48
N LEU A 178 0.31 -22.20 4.29
CA LEU A 178 1.08 -22.19 3.04
C LEU A 178 1.62 -20.77 2.73
N GLY A 179 0.80 -19.74 2.92
CA GLY A 179 1.23 -18.34 2.74
C GLY A 179 2.27 -17.83 3.74
N LEU A 180 2.52 -18.55 4.84
CA LEU A 180 3.59 -18.21 5.80
C LEU A 180 4.96 -18.76 5.38
N SER A 181 5.01 -19.54 4.30
CA SER A 181 6.25 -20.13 3.77
C SER A 181 6.87 -19.35 2.60
N GLU A 182 6.18 -18.32 2.10
CA GLU A 182 6.66 -17.32 1.14
C GLU A 182 7.23 -16.10 1.88
#